data_AF-N9QD66-F1
#
_entry.id   AF-N9QD66-F1
#
_cell.length_a   1.000
_cell.length_b   1.000
_cell.length_c   1.000
_cell.angle_alpha   90.00
_cell.angle_beta   90.00
_cell.angle_gamma   90.00
#
_symmetry.space_group_name_H-M   'P 1'
#
loop_
_entity.id
_entity.type
_entity.pdbx_description
1 polymer ?
#
loop_
_entity_poly.entity_id
_entity_poly.type
_entity_poly.pdbx_seq_one_letter_code
_entity_poly.pdbx_strand_id
1 'polypeptide(L)'
;MKKLAYSNGRFFYEGSQVITNKLTGTVYYVSLEEKCVVAYKGRAKKPFLYNGFSNIENMKEAVKKSIESDNRSYSNKIADKEAEKQSLAKFRKDLEIGTILYSSWGWEQTNVEFYQVIDKSGAFCTIREIGQMLDPQTDMQGYVVPTPNEFVGEPMQKKIMNGYVVIHKSANASPLSYETLPTGTKVYKRCYTSSYA
;
A
#
# COMPACT_ATOMS: atom_id res chain seq x y z
N MET A 1 -46.67 0.34 12.12
CA MET A 1 -45.35 0.68 11.54
C MET A 1 -45.04 2.11 11.91
N LYS A 2 -44.04 2.39 12.74
CA LYS A 2 -43.60 3.77 12.96
C LYS A 2 -42.92 4.32 11.71
N LYS A 3 -42.91 5.65 11.58
CA LYS A 3 -42.39 6.36 10.41
C LYS A 3 -40.87 6.27 10.37
N LEU A 4 -40.34 6.09 9.16
CA LEU A 4 -38.92 6.28 8.87
C LEU A 4 -38.63 7.79 8.93
N ALA A 5 -37.75 8.18 9.84
CA ALA A 5 -37.18 9.51 9.87
C ALA A 5 -36.02 9.61 8.88
N TYR A 6 -35.86 10.79 8.27
CA TYR A 6 -34.78 11.08 7.36
C TYR A 6 -34.08 12.38 7.77
N SER A 7 -32.77 12.32 8.02
CA SER A 7 -31.96 13.49 8.34
C SER A 7 -30.55 13.34 7.79
N ASN A 8 -29.99 14.42 7.25
CA ASN A 8 -28.63 14.45 6.70
C ASN A 8 -28.32 13.34 5.67
N GLY A 9 -29.32 12.91 4.91
CA GLY A 9 -29.15 11.84 3.93
C GLY A 9 -29.20 10.41 4.52
N ARG A 10 -29.59 10.27 5.79
CA ARG A 10 -29.63 9.01 6.55
C ARG A 10 -31.05 8.73 7.01
N PHE A 11 -31.46 7.48 6.91
CA PHE A 11 -32.73 7.04 7.45
C PHE A 11 -32.53 6.37 8.82
N PHE A 12 -33.51 6.51 9.70
CA PHE A 12 -33.56 5.82 10.98
C PHE A 12 -35.01 5.76 11.44
N TYR A 13 -35.32 4.96 12.45
CA TYR A 13 -36.68 4.90 12.98
C TYR A 13 -36.92 6.03 13.98
N GLU A 14 -38.06 6.69 13.91
CA GLU A 14 -38.45 7.69 14.92
C GLU A 14 -38.41 7.08 16.33
N GLY A 15 -37.80 7.80 17.29
CA GLY A 15 -37.58 7.30 18.65
C GLY A 15 -36.32 6.45 18.85
N SER A 16 -35.48 6.28 17.82
CA SER A 16 -34.17 5.62 17.96
C SER A 16 -33.22 6.40 18.87
N GLN A 17 -32.53 5.70 19.77
CA GLN A 17 -31.43 6.26 20.55
C GLN A 17 -30.19 6.41 19.66
N VAL A 18 -29.55 7.58 19.71
CA VAL A 18 -28.34 7.88 18.93
C VAL A 18 -27.10 7.66 19.80
N ILE A 19 -26.25 6.71 19.40
CA ILE A 19 -24.95 6.45 20.02
C ILE A 19 -23.87 6.85 19.02
N THR A 20 -22.94 7.72 19.43
CA THR A 20 -21.84 8.17 18.55
C THR A 20 -20.50 7.70 19.09
N ASN A 21 -19.77 6.95 18.28
CA ASN A 21 -18.37 6.63 18.54
C ASN A 21 -17.50 7.82 18.13
N LYS A 22 -16.95 8.54 19.12
CA LYS A 22 -16.12 9.74 18.89
C LYS A 22 -14.80 9.42 18.18
N LEU A 23 -14.24 8.22 18.35
CA LEU A 23 -12.95 7.84 17.77
C LEU A 23 -13.03 7.73 16.25
N THR A 24 -14.11 7.14 15.75
CA THR A 24 -14.29 6.83 14.32
C THR A 24 -15.31 7.73 13.62
N GLY A 25 -16.10 8.48 14.40
CA GLY A 25 -17.23 9.26 13.90
C GLY A 25 -18.41 8.40 13.46
N THR A 26 -18.45 7.13 13.87
CA THR A 26 -19.53 6.20 13.55
C THR A 26 -20.76 6.51 14.41
N VAL A 27 -21.93 6.58 13.78
CA VAL A 27 -23.22 6.89 14.43
C VAL A 27 -24.12 5.66 14.34
N TYR A 28 -24.68 5.25 15.47
CA TYR A 28 -25.62 4.14 15.60
C TYR A 28 -26.98 4.69 16.03
N TYR A 29 -28.02 4.33 15.29
CA TYR A 29 -29.42 4.55 15.63
C TYR A 29 -29.99 3.22 16.12
N VAL A 30 -30.30 3.14 17.41
CA VAL A 30 -30.80 1.93 18.07
C VAL A 30 -32.28 2.13 18.41
N SER A 31 -33.16 1.39 17.74
CA SER A 31 -34.60 1.39 18.04
C SER A 31 -34.94 0.18 18.89
N LEU A 32 -35.34 0.42 20.15
CA LEU A 32 -35.79 -0.67 21.05
C LEU A 32 -37.16 -1.21 20.65
N GLU A 33 -38.03 -0.37 20.10
CA GLU A 33 -39.41 -0.72 19.75
C GLU A 33 -39.48 -1.57 18.47
N GLU A 34 -38.80 -1.12 17.41
CA GLU A 34 -38.69 -1.85 16.14
C GLU A 34 -37.57 -2.92 16.20
N LYS A 35 -36.88 -3.00 17.35
CA LYS A 35 -35.76 -3.90 17.64
C LYS A 35 -34.73 -3.94 16.52
N CYS A 36 -34.32 -2.78 16.05
CA CYS A 36 -33.43 -2.66 14.91
C CYS A 36 -32.30 -1.67 15.18
N VAL A 37 -31.19 -1.88 14.47
CA VAL A 37 -30.03 -1.00 14.52
C VAL A 37 -29.70 -0.57 13.11
N VAL A 38 -29.55 0.74 12.93
CA VAL A 38 -29.03 1.35 11.70
C VAL A 38 -27.75 2.10 12.05
N ALA A 39 -26.63 1.77 11.43
CA ALA A 39 -25.36 2.44 11.70
C ALA A 39 -24.68 3.00 10.45
N TYR A 40 -24.06 4.17 10.60
CA TYR A 40 -23.42 4.93 9.55
C TYR A 40 -22.00 5.31 9.95
N LYS A 41 -21.03 5.06 9.08
CA LYS A 41 -19.62 5.37 9.32
C LYS A 41 -19.30 6.80 8.89
N GLY A 42 -18.74 7.61 9.79
CA GLY A 42 -18.28 8.98 9.48
C GLY A 42 -19.37 9.84 8.82
N ARG A 43 -19.17 10.24 7.56
CA ARG A 43 -20.11 11.02 6.72
C ARG A 43 -20.84 10.19 5.66
N ALA A 44 -20.79 8.87 5.74
CA ALA A 44 -21.45 7.99 4.77
C ALA A 44 -22.98 8.17 4.80
N LYS A 45 -23.59 8.11 3.61
CA LYS A 45 -25.05 8.14 3.40
C LYS A 45 -25.67 6.73 3.35
N LYS A 46 -24.88 5.71 3.00
CA LYS A 46 -25.31 4.31 3.04
C LYS A 46 -24.99 3.71 4.42
N PRO A 47 -25.95 3.02 5.07
CA PRO A 47 -25.65 2.34 6.33
C PRO A 47 -24.72 1.15 6.07
N PHE A 48 -23.78 0.92 6.98
CA PHE A 48 -22.93 -0.28 6.93
C PHE A 48 -23.52 -1.43 7.76
N LEU A 49 -24.40 -1.11 8.71
CA LEU A 49 -25.14 -2.07 9.51
C LEU A 49 -26.61 -1.67 9.46
N TYR A 50 -27.46 -2.60 9.06
CA TYR A 50 -28.91 -2.45 9.10
C TYR A 50 -29.55 -3.80 9.40
N ASN A 51 -29.70 -4.12 10.69
CA ASN A 51 -30.15 -5.43 11.14
C ASN A 51 -31.33 -5.30 12.10
N GLY A 52 -32.32 -6.17 11.94
CA GLY A 52 -33.40 -6.40 12.91
C GLY A 52 -33.05 -7.52 13.88
N PHE A 53 -33.63 -7.48 15.07
CA PHE A 53 -33.37 -8.41 16.17
C PHE A 53 -34.68 -8.86 16.82
N SER A 54 -34.78 -10.14 17.17
CA SER A 54 -35.93 -10.65 17.93
C SER A 54 -35.82 -10.33 19.44
N ASN A 55 -34.58 -10.30 19.94
CA ASN A 55 -34.21 -10.07 21.34
C ASN A 55 -33.38 -8.78 21.49
N ILE A 56 -33.74 -7.94 22.48
CA ILE A 56 -33.09 -6.66 22.79
C ILE A 56 -31.66 -6.88 23.32
N GLU A 57 -31.42 -7.94 24.09
CA GLU A 57 -30.07 -8.20 24.64
C GLU A 57 -29.07 -8.51 23.52
N ASN A 58 -29.47 -9.35 22.54
CA ASN A 58 -28.65 -9.62 21.36
C ASN A 58 -28.36 -8.35 20.55
N MET A 59 -29.31 -7.41 20.52
CA MET A 59 -29.12 -6.12 19.85
C MET A 59 -28.07 -5.27 20.56
N LYS A 60 -28.13 -5.16 21.89
CA LYS A 60 -27.11 -4.44 22.68
C LYS A 60 -25.74 -5.08 22.50
N GLU A 61 -25.67 -6.40 22.53
CA GLU A 61 -24.42 -7.14 22.33
C GLU A 61 -23.85 -6.91 20.93
N ALA A 62 -24.70 -6.93 19.89
CA ALA A 62 -24.28 -6.66 18.51
C ALA A 62 -23.75 -5.24 18.34
N VAL A 63 -24.39 -4.24 18.96
CA VAL A 63 -23.89 -2.85 18.95
C VAL A 63 -22.54 -2.77 19.66
N LYS A 64 -22.40 -3.39 20.84
CA LYS A 64 -21.14 -3.42 21.59
C LYS A 64 -20.00 -4.04 20.76
N LYS A 65 -20.22 -5.24 20.20
CA LYS A 65 -19.26 -5.93 19.33
C LYS A 65 -18.88 -5.09 18.10
N SER A 66 -19.87 -4.39 17.50
CA SER A 66 -19.62 -3.51 16.36
C SER A 66 -18.72 -2.33 16.73
N ILE A 67 -18.96 -1.69 17.87
CA ILE A 67 -18.13 -0.56 18.35
C ILE A 67 -16.70 -1.03 18.64
N GLU A 68 -16.55 -2.17 19.32
CA GLU A 68 -15.23 -2.77 19.62
C GLU A 68 -14.45 -3.09 18.33
N SER A 69 -15.11 -3.68 17.34
CA SER A 69 -14.51 -3.99 16.04
C SER A 69 -14.10 -2.72 15.27
N ASP A 70 -14.92 -1.67 15.30
CA ASP A 70 -14.62 -0.39 14.65
C ASP A 70 -13.43 0.30 15.32
N ASN A 71 -13.35 0.28 16.66
CA ASN A 71 -12.21 0.78 17.42
C ASN A 71 -10.93 0.00 17.12
N ARG A 72 -11.00 -1.34 17.10
CA ARG A 72 -9.86 -2.18 16.74
C ARG A 72 -9.35 -1.88 15.34
N SER A 73 -10.26 -1.76 14.38
CA SER A 73 -9.93 -1.42 12.99
C SER A 73 -9.26 -0.05 12.89
N TYR A 74 -9.71 0.92 13.69
CA TYR A 74 -9.11 2.25 13.77
C TYR A 74 -7.69 2.20 14.36
N SER A 75 -7.50 1.51 15.49
CA SER A 75 -6.18 1.36 16.12
C SER A 75 -5.20 0.62 15.21
N ASN A 76 -5.62 -0.46 14.55
CA ASN A 76 -4.80 -1.18 13.57
C ASN A 76 -4.37 -0.24 12.43
N LYS A 77 -5.30 0.55 11.88
CA LYS A 77 -4.99 1.51 10.82
C LYS A 77 -3.97 2.57 11.24
N ILE A 78 -3.98 2.99 12.51
CA ILE A 78 -2.96 3.90 13.04
C ILE A 78 -1.61 3.18 13.12
N ALA A 79 -1.58 1.99 13.73
CA ALA A 79 -0.37 1.20 13.88
C ALA A 79 0.26 0.86 12.52
N ASP A 80 -0.54 0.46 11.52
CA ASP A 80 -0.08 0.17 10.17
C ASP A 80 0.55 1.40 9.52
N LYS A 81 -0.06 2.58 9.68
CA LYS A 81 0.51 3.85 9.18
C LYS A 81 1.81 4.22 9.88
N GLU A 82 1.93 3.95 11.17
CA GLU A 82 3.15 4.21 11.93
C GLU A 82 4.26 3.25 11.51
N ALA A 83 3.95 1.96 11.36
CA ALA A 83 4.86 0.93 10.87
C ALA A 83 5.35 1.26 9.45
N GLU A 84 4.45 1.67 8.54
CA GLU A 84 4.81 2.09 7.18
C GLU A 84 5.74 3.32 7.17
N LYS A 85 5.48 4.31 8.05
CA LYS A 85 6.38 5.46 8.20
C LYS A 85 7.75 5.05 8.72
N GLN A 86 7.80 4.14 9.69
CA GLN A 86 9.07 3.64 10.24
C GLN A 86 9.86 2.84 9.20
N SER A 87 9.20 1.93 8.47
CA SER A 87 9.86 1.16 7.42
C SER A 87 10.32 2.04 6.25
N LEU A 88 9.53 3.05 5.88
CA LEU A 88 9.92 4.04 4.87
C LEU A 88 11.13 4.86 5.33
N ALA A 89 11.15 5.33 6.58
CA ALA A 89 12.27 6.07 7.14
C ALA A 89 13.54 5.21 7.19
N LYS A 90 13.41 3.94 7.59
CA LYS A 90 14.50 2.96 7.57
C LYS A 90 15.02 2.75 6.16
N PHE A 91 14.15 2.46 5.20
CA PHE A 91 14.53 2.26 3.80
C PHE A 91 15.23 3.50 3.22
N ARG A 92 14.71 4.70 3.51
CA ARG A 92 15.37 5.94 3.13
C ARG A 92 16.73 6.09 3.77
N LYS A 93 16.98 5.60 4.99
CA LYS A 93 18.30 5.65 5.62
C LYS A 93 19.25 4.67 4.93
N ASP A 94 18.81 3.44 4.75
CA ASP A 94 19.59 2.31 4.24
C ASP A 94 19.89 2.40 2.73
N LEU A 95 19.11 3.16 1.96
CA LEU A 95 19.38 3.38 0.54
C LEU A 95 20.62 4.26 0.35
N GLU A 96 21.69 3.71 -0.20
CA GLU A 96 22.97 4.40 -0.37
C GLU A 96 23.21 4.85 -1.82
N ILE A 97 24.04 5.88 -1.98
CA ILE A 97 24.58 6.26 -3.30
C ILE A 97 25.39 5.07 -3.85
N GLY A 98 25.21 4.77 -5.13
CA GLY A 98 25.77 3.59 -5.79
C GLY A 98 24.92 2.32 -5.65
N THR A 99 23.79 2.38 -4.95
CA THR A 99 22.85 1.25 -4.93
C THR A 99 22.27 1.05 -6.33
N ILE A 100 22.28 -0.21 -6.80
CA ILE A 100 21.65 -0.59 -8.06
C ILE A 100 20.20 -0.98 -7.78
N LEU A 101 19.30 -0.37 -8.52
CA LEU A 101 17.88 -0.65 -8.56
C LEU A 101 17.57 -1.36 -9.89
N TYR A 102 16.55 -2.20 -9.89
CA TYR A 102 16.06 -2.82 -11.11
C TYR A 102 14.54 -2.62 -11.19
N SER A 103 14.05 -2.44 -12.41
CA SER A 103 12.62 -2.51 -12.74
C SER A 103 12.43 -3.64 -13.74
N SER A 104 11.36 -4.40 -13.59
CA SER A 104 10.96 -5.41 -14.57
C SER A 104 9.52 -5.14 -14.96
N TRP A 105 9.29 -5.00 -16.25
CA TRP A 105 7.99 -4.69 -16.81
C TRP A 105 7.81 -5.45 -18.11
N GLY A 106 6.55 -5.68 -18.48
CA GLY A 106 6.27 -6.48 -19.65
C GLY A 106 4.79 -6.55 -19.93
N TRP A 107 4.45 -6.53 -21.21
CA TRP A 107 3.12 -6.92 -21.67
C TRP A 107 3.18 -8.33 -22.24
N GLU A 108 3.80 -8.48 -23.41
CA GLU A 108 4.10 -9.78 -24.03
C GLU A 108 5.52 -10.25 -23.74
N GLN A 109 6.45 -9.34 -23.42
CA GLN A 109 7.87 -9.64 -23.20
C GLN A 109 8.32 -9.10 -21.86
N THR A 110 9.28 -9.75 -21.20
CA THR A 110 9.82 -9.29 -19.91
C THR A 110 11.06 -8.43 -20.15
N ASN A 111 10.88 -7.12 -20.09
CA ASN A 111 11.97 -6.15 -20.12
C ASN A 111 12.47 -5.90 -18.70
N VAL A 112 13.78 -5.75 -18.57
CA VAL A 112 14.44 -5.38 -17.32
C VAL A 112 15.27 -4.14 -17.60
N GLU A 113 15.17 -3.17 -16.70
CA GLU A 113 15.94 -1.94 -16.73
C GLU A 113 16.66 -1.79 -15.40
N PHE A 114 17.91 -1.31 -15.46
CA PHE A 114 18.72 -1.08 -14.28
C PHE A 114 19.01 0.40 -14.09
N TYR A 115 19.03 0.82 -12.84
CA TYR A 115 19.26 2.20 -12.45
C TYR A 115 20.25 2.24 -11.29
N GLN A 116 21.16 3.22 -11.30
CA GLN A 116 22.06 3.46 -10.19
C GLN A 116 21.68 4.75 -9.48
N VAL A 117 21.63 4.72 -8.15
CA VAL A 117 21.46 5.92 -7.33
C VAL A 117 22.73 6.75 -7.40
N ILE A 118 22.67 7.96 -7.95
CA ILE A 118 23.83 8.86 -8.07
C ILE A 118 23.84 9.94 -7.00
N ASP A 119 22.67 10.29 -6.46
CA ASP A 119 22.53 11.29 -5.40
C ASP A 119 21.26 11.00 -4.57
N LYS A 120 21.22 11.54 -3.34
CA LYS A 120 20.13 11.33 -2.40
C LYS A 120 19.89 12.57 -1.56
N SER A 121 18.65 13.06 -1.61
CA SER A 121 18.20 14.24 -0.86
C SER A 121 16.85 13.97 -0.18
N GLY A 122 16.91 13.69 1.12
CA GLY A 122 15.72 13.51 1.97
C GLY A 122 14.78 12.41 1.49
N ALA A 123 13.63 12.80 0.94
CA ALA A 123 12.59 11.89 0.43
C ALA A 123 12.78 11.50 -1.04
N PHE A 124 13.78 12.06 -1.70
CA PHE A 124 14.06 11.88 -3.12
C PHE A 124 15.48 11.34 -3.32
N CYS A 125 15.68 10.65 -4.43
CA CYS A 125 17.00 10.30 -4.94
C CYS A 125 17.10 10.66 -6.41
N THR A 126 18.30 10.95 -6.87
CA THR A 126 18.60 11.04 -8.30
C THR A 126 19.12 9.69 -8.72
N ILE A 127 18.45 9.09 -9.70
CA ILE A 127 18.85 7.82 -10.30
C ILE A 127 19.24 8.06 -11.75
N ARG A 128 20.09 7.21 -12.28
CA ARG A 128 20.48 7.22 -13.68
C ARG A 128 20.46 5.80 -14.22
N GLU A 129 19.88 5.64 -15.40
CA GLU A 129 19.83 4.35 -16.07
C GLU A 129 21.25 3.87 -16.40
N ILE A 130 21.51 2.60 -16.15
CA ILE A 130 22.78 1.94 -16.43
C ILE A 130 22.60 0.82 -17.44
N GLY A 131 23.70 0.47 -18.10
CA GLY A 131 23.77 -0.62 -19.04
C GLY A 131 23.46 -1.98 -18.39
N GLN A 132 23.26 -2.95 -19.26
CA GLN A 132 23.11 -4.34 -18.88
C GLN A 132 23.90 -5.24 -19.81
N MET A 133 24.44 -6.31 -19.24
CA MET A 133 25.07 -7.37 -19.99
C MET A 133 24.11 -8.56 -20.05
N LEU A 134 23.94 -9.09 -21.26
CA LEU A 134 23.18 -10.32 -21.47
C LEU A 134 24.03 -11.51 -21.01
N ASP A 135 23.47 -12.33 -20.13
CA ASP A 135 23.94 -13.67 -19.81
C ASP A 135 23.25 -14.64 -20.77
N PRO A 136 23.94 -15.08 -21.84
CA PRO A 136 23.32 -15.79 -22.94
C PRO A 136 22.84 -17.19 -22.50
N GLN A 137 21.54 -17.40 -22.61
CA GLN A 137 20.89 -18.72 -22.62
C GLN A 137 19.98 -18.77 -23.87
N THR A 138 19.50 -19.98 -24.18
CA THR A 138 18.73 -20.41 -25.36
C THR A 138 17.80 -19.37 -26.01
N ASP A 139 17.51 -19.56 -27.30
CA ASP A 139 16.64 -18.71 -28.12
C ASP A 139 15.36 -18.22 -27.37
N MET A 140 15.18 -16.90 -27.35
CA MET A 140 14.01 -16.16 -26.86
C MET A 140 13.88 -15.94 -25.33
N GLN A 141 14.80 -16.44 -24.50
CA GLN A 141 14.80 -16.19 -23.05
C GLN A 141 16.22 -16.05 -22.52
N GLY A 142 16.43 -15.15 -21.57
CA GLY A 142 17.77 -14.89 -21.07
C GLY A 142 17.79 -14.33 -19.66
N TYR A 143 19.00 -14.04 -19.21
CA TYR A 143 19.21 -13.29 -18.01
C TYR A 143 20.03 -12.04 -18.34
N VAL A 144 19.80 -10.98 -17.58
CA VAL A 144 20.57 -9.75 -17.66
C VAL A 144 21.16 -9.43 -16.30
N VAL A 145 22.37 -8.90 -16.33
CA VAL A 145 23.07 -8.39 -15.16
C VAL A 145 23.36 -6.90 -15.38
N PRO A 146 23.28 -6.06 -14.34
CA PRO A 146 23.63 -4.64 -14.47
C PRO A 146 25.12 -4.49 -14.76
N THR A 147 25.48 -3.42 -15.47
CA THR A 147 26.87 -2.95 -15.58
C THR A 147 27.04 -1.67 -14.74
N PRO A 148 27.51 -1.77 -13.46
CA PRO A 148 27.62 -0.62 -12.58
C PRO A 148 28.51 0.49 -13.18
N ASN A 149 28.09 1.75 -13.01
CA ASN A 149 28.73 2.96 -13.53
C ASN A 149 28.72 3.15 -15.06
N GLU A 150 28.14 2.23 -15.82
CA GLU A 150 27.96 2.40 -17.28
C GLU A 150 26.64 3.13 -17.53
N PHE A 151 26.65 4.46 -17.48
CA PHE A 151 25.42 5.24 -17.59
C PHE A 151 24.97 5.42 -19.06
N VAL A 152 23.72 5.08 -19.34
CA VAL A 152 23.15 5.11 -20.71
C VAL A 152 22.10 6.21 -20.90
N GLY A 153 21.44 6.63 -19.81
CA GLY A 153 20.38 7.64 -19.83
C GLY A 153 20.73 8.94 -19.13
N GLU A 154 19.78 9.87 -19.08
CA GLU A 154 19.87 11.12 -18.30
C GLU A 154 19.52 10.89 -16.82
N PRO A 155 20.08 11.70 -15.89
CA PRO A 155 19.74 11.63 -14.48
C PRO A 155 18.30 12.09 -14.25
N MET A 156 17.58 11.36 -13.41
CA MET A 156 16.19 11.64 -13.08
C MET A 156 15.97 11.64 -11.56
N GLN A 157 15.33 12.70 -11.06
CA GLN A 157 14.99 12.79 -9.64
C GLN A 157 13.66 12.06 -9.37
N LYS A 158 13.69 11.08 -8.47
CA LYS A 158 12.56 10.21 -8.16
C LYS A 158 12.30 10.13 -6.67
N LYS A 159 11.04 9.84 -6.32
CA LYS A 159 10.60 9.74 -4.92
C LYS A 159 10.89 8.35 -4.36
N ILE A 160 11.47 8.33 -3.16
CA ILE A 160 11.71 7.10 -2.40
C ILE A 160 10.43 6.74 -1.64
N MET A 161 9.89 5.56 -1.95
CA MET A 161 8.75 4.93 -1.29
C MET A 161 9.21 3.75 -0.41
N ASN A 162 8.27 3.05 0.21
CA ASN A 162 8.58 1.97 1.14
C ASN A 162 9.09 0.74 0.39
N GLY A 163 10.42 0.59 0.30
CA GLY A 163 11.08 -0.56 -0.35
C GLY A 163 11.39 -0.38 -1.84
N TYR A 164 11.00 0.73 -2.46
CA TYR A 164 11.21 0.98 -3.89
C TYR A 164 11.29 2.48 -4.22
N VAL A 165 11.74 2.77 -5.45
CA VAL A 165 11.78 4.10 -6.06
C VAL A 165 10.79 4.14 -7.22
N VAL A 166 9.99 5.21 -7.29
CA VAL A 166 8.99 5.37 -8.37
C VAL A 166 9.69 5.82 -9.64
N ILE A 167 9.59 5.07 -10.74
CA ILE A 167 10.16 5.47 -12.04
C ILE A 167 9.13 6.31 -12.81
N HIS A 168 7.96 5.72 -13.07
CA HIS A 168 6.82 6.39 -13.69
C HIS A 168 5.51 5.81 -13.13
N LYS A 169 4.36 6.21 -13.68
CA LYS A 169 3.03 5.83 -13.16
C LYS A 169 2.84 4.32 -12.96
N SER A 170 3.49 3.51 -13.80
CA SER A 170 3.27 2.07 -13.88
C SER A 170 4.52 1.23 -13.62
N ALA A 171 5.64 1.85 -13.26
CA ALA A 171 6.87 1.12 -12.95
C ALA A 171 7.58 1.67 -11.73
N ASN A 172 8.08 0.73 -10.94
CA ASN A 172 8.86 0.95 -9.74
C ASN A 172 10.19 0.20 -9.87
N ALA A 173 11.24 0.74 -9.25
CA ALA A 173 12.53 0.08 -9.18
C ALA A 173 12.88 -0.26 -7.73
N SER A 174 13.25 -1.50 -7.49
CA SER A 174 13.61 -2.02 -6.16
C SER A 174 15.11 -2.28 -6.11
N PRO A 175 15.76 -2.21 -4.93
CA PRO A 175 17.17 -2.56 -4.81
C PRO A 175 17.43 -4.00 -5.27
N LEU A 176 18.43 -4.14 -6.12
CA LEU A 176 18.88 -5.44 -6.61
C LEU A 176 19.74 -6.11 -5.54
N SER A 177 19.43 -7.37 -5.22
CA SER A 177 20.23 -8.17 -4.29
C SER A 177 21.63 -8.40 -4.84
N TYR A 178 22.64 -8.30 -3.99
CA TYR A 178 24.02 -8.59 -4.33
C TYR A 178 24.69 -9.39 -3.21
N GLU A 179 25.71 -10.15 -3.58
CA GLU A 179 26.63 -10.82 -2.67
C GLU A 179 27.96 -10.08 -2.67
N THR A 180 28.58 -9.94 -1.50
CA THR A 180 29.90 -9.32 -1.40
C THR A 180 30.94 -10.41 -1.32
N LEU A 181 31.84 -10.47 -2.29
CA LEU A 181 32.96 -11.42 -2.27
C LEU A 181 33.98 -11.03 -1.19
N PRO A 182 34.84 -11.96 -0.74
CA PRO A 182 35.94 -11.65 0.19
C PRO A 182 36.89 -10.55 -0.31
N THR A 183 36.91 -10.33 -1.63
CA THR A 183 37.66 -9.25 -2.31
C THR A 183 37.00 -7.88 -2.22
N GLY A 184 35.82 -7.77 -1.58
CA GLY A 184 35.04 -6.53 -1.45
C GLY A 184 34.21 -6.16 -2.69
N THR A 185 34.26 -6.99 -3.75
CA THR A 185 33.49 -6.74 -4.98
C THR A 185 32.03 -7.19 -4.82
N LYS A 186 31.09 -6.33 -5.21
CA LYS A 186 29.64 -6.65 -5.22
C LYS A 186 29.30 -7.44 -6.49
N VAL A 187 28.78 -8.65 -6.32
CA VAL A 187 28.26 -9.49 -7.40
C VAL A 187 26.74 -9.42 -7.35
N TYR A 188 26.15 -8.80 -8.37
CA TYR A 188 24.71 -8.61 -8.45
C TYR A 188 24.00 -9.87 -8.96
N LYS A 189 22.81 -10.14 -8.43
CA LYS A 189 21.98 -11.23 -8.91
C LYS A 189 21.45 -10.94 -10.32
N ARG A 190 21.46 -11.96 -11.17
CA ARG A 190 20.87 -11.92 -12.52
C ARG A 190 19.35 -11.80 -12.50
N CYS A 191 18.78 -11.06 -13.44
CA CYS A 191 17.34 -10.88 -13.65
C CYS A 191 16.88 -11.57 -14.92
N TYR A 192 15.71 -12.21 -14.90
CA TYR A 192 15.15 -12.90 -16.07
C TYR A 192 14.57 -11.89 -17.08
N THR A 193 14.80 -12.14 -18.36
CA THR A 193 14.22 -11.38 -19.48
C THR A 193 13.74 -12.34 -20.56
N SER A 194 12.71 -11.96 -21.31
CA SER A 194 12.18 -12.73 -22.42
C SER A 194 11.92 -11.84 -23.63
N SER A 195 12.25 -12.33 -24.82
CA SER A 195 12.02 -11.66 -26.10
C SER A 195 11.45 -12.66 -27.08
N TYR A 196 10.28 -12.39 -27.65
CA TYR A 196 9.76 -13.18 -28.76
C TYR A 196 10.29 -12.60 -30.08
N ALA A 197 10.60 -13.47 -31.05
CA ALA A 197 10.96 -13.07 -32.41
C ALA A 197 9.72 -12.73 -33.25
#